data_AF-A0A8I0HAP8-F1
#
_entry.id   AF-A0A8I0HAP8-F1
#
_cell.length_a   1.000
_cell.length_b   1.000
_cell.length_c   1.000
_cell.angle_alpha   90.00
_cell.angle_beta   90.00
_cell.angle_gamma   90.00
#
_symmetry.space_group_name_H-M   'P 1'
#
loop_
_entity.id
_entity.type
_entity.pdbx_description
1 polymer ?
#
loop_
_entity_poly.entity_id
_entity_poly.type
_entity_poly.pdbx_seq_one_letter_code
_entity_poly.pdbx_strand_id
1 'polypeptide(L)' 'LEPYTQENVDFDTFCKSDFRAVKIKNCEAVKKSDKLLKFTLDDGSGTDRTIVSGIRHYSQPEQLIGKTAVAVLNLPP' A
#
# COMPACT_ATOMS: atom_id res chain seq x y z
N LEU A 1 9.11 6.97 -13.59
CA LEU A 1 9.58 7.25 -12.22
C LEU A 1 10.94 6.60 -12.09
N GLU A 2 11.96 7.39 -11.78
CA GLU A 2 13.30 6.87 -11.52
C GLU A 2 13.34 6.27 -10.10
N PRO A 3 14.08 5.18 -9.89
CA PRO A 3 14.22 4.58 -8.56
C PRO A 3 14.93 5.55 -7.61
N TYR A 4 14.48 5.62 -6.35
CA TYR A 4 15.10 6.46 -5.32
C TYR A 4 16.56 6.07 -5.02
N THR A 5 16.89 4.78 -5.12
CA THR A 5 18.26 4.24 -5.05
C THR A 5 18.33 2.94 -5.85
N GLN A 6 19.50 2.61 -6.39
CA GLN A 6 19.80 1.35 -7.07
C GLN A 6 20.79 0.47 -6.27
N GLU A 7 21.06 0.83 -5.01
CA GLU A 7 21.93 0.04 -4.14
C GLU A 7 21.32 -1.33 -3.85
N ASN A 8 22.17 -2.36 -3.86
CA ASN A 8 21.76 -3.70 -3.46
C ASN A 8 21.48 -3.72 -1.95
N VAL A 9 20.41 -4.41 -1.57
CA VAL A 9 20.06 -4.67 -0.17
C VAL A 9 20.42 -6.11 0.18
N ASP A 10 20.97 -6.33 1.38
CA ASP A 10 21.21 -7.69 1.88
C ASP A 10 19.91 -8.41 2.26
N PHE A 11 19.99 -9.74 2.39
CA PHE A 11 18.83 -10.57 2.68
C PHE A 11 18.20 -10.24 4.04
N ASP A 12 19.02 -9.98 5.06
CA ASP A 12 18.54 -9.69 6.41
C ASP A 12 17.75 -8.39 6.45
N THR A 13 18.17 -7.37 5.69
CA THR A 13 17.46 -6.09 5.59
C THR A 13 16.15 -6.25 4.82
N PHE A 14 16.11 -7.06 3.77
CA PHE A 14 14.85 -7.42 3.10
C PHE A 14 13.88 -8.11 4.06
N CYS A 15 14.36 -9.09 4.84
CA CYS A 15 13.55 -9.83 5.80
C CYS A 15 13.03 -9.00 6.98
N LYS A 16 13.60 -7.82 7.25
CA LYS A 16 13.06 -6.89 8.26
C LYS A 16 11.73 -6.28 7.86
N SER A 17 11.36 -6.27 6.58
CA SER A 17 10.08 -5.74 6.11
C SER A 17 8.97 -6.79 6.23
N ASP A 18 7.88 -6.45 6.91
CA ASP A 18 6.68 -7.30 7.03
C ASP A 18 5.81 -7.17 5.78
N PHE A 19 6.21 -7.85 4.70
CA PHE A 19 5.44 -7.93 3.46
C PHE A 19 4.25 -8.87 3.61
N ARG A 20 3.03 -8.39 3.35
CA ARG A 20 1.83 -9.23 3.34
C ARG A 20 1.00 -9.03 2.09
N ALA A 21 0.42 -10.13 1.62
CA ALA A 21 -0.69 -10.10 0.68
C ALA A 21 -1.95 -9.66 1.43
N VAL A 22 -2.58 -8.59 0.97
CA VAL A 22 -3.74 -7.96 1.62
C VAL A 22 -4.88 -7.78 0.64
N LYS A 23 -6.12 -7.89 1.12
CA LYS A 23 -7.32 -7.60 0.34
C LYS A 23 -7.69 -6.13 0.48
N ILE A 24 -7.93 -5.46 -0.65
CA ILE A 24 -8.43 -4.09 -0.63
C ILE A 24 -9.94 -4.12 -0.35
N LYS A 25 -10.36 -3.72 0.85
CA LYS A 25 -11.77 -3.60 1.25
C LYS A 25 -12.41 -2.32 0.75
N ASN A 26 -11.66 -1.21 0.78
CA ASN A 26 -12.13 0.08 0.32
C ASN A 26 -10.98 0.90 -0.27
N CYS A 27 -11.31 1.79 -1.21
CA CYS A 27 -10.37 2.76 -1.76
C CYS A 27 -11.11 4.07 -2.03
N GLU A 28 -10.59 5.18 -1.52
CA GLU A 28 -11.20 6.50 -1.68
C GLU A 28 -10.15 7.57 -2.03
N ALA A 29 -10.56 8.60 -2.77
CA ALA A 29 -9.71 9.75 -3.02
C ALA A 29 -9.57 10.62 -1.77
N VAL A 30 -8.37 11.11 -1.49
CA VAL A 30 -8.14 12.03 -0.37
C VAL A 30 -8.64 13.44 -0.76
N LYS A 31 -9.62 13.99 -0.03
CA LYS A 31 -10.34 15.24 -0.37
C LYS A 31 -9.45 16.47 -0.63
N LYS A 32 -8.21 16.50 -0.12
CA LYS A 32 -7.25 17.60 -0.29
C LYS A 32 -6.03 17.23 -1.16
N SER A 33 -6.08 16.12 -1.89
CA SER A 33 -4.99 15.71 -2.76
C SER A 33 -5.51 15.10 -4.07
N ASP A 34 -4.96 15.59 -5.16
CA ASP A 34 -5.11 15.08 -6.52
C ASP A 34 -4.27 13.83 -6.80
N LYS A 35 -3.29 13.53 -5.93
CA LYS A 35 -2.33 12.43 -6.10
C LYS A 35 -2.63 11.21 -5.23
N LEU A 36 -3.28 11.41 -4.09
CA LEU A 36 -3.39 10.39 -3.05
C LEU A 36 -4.73 9.63 -3.09
N LEU A 37 -4.62 8.31 -2.92
CA LEU A 37 -5.70 7.39 -2.60
C LEU A 37 -5.50 6.84 -1.19
N LYS A 38 -6.58 6.70 -0.44
CA LYS A 38 -6.62 6.06 0.87
C LYS A 38 -7.26 4.69 0.75
N PHE A 39 -6.58 3.68 1.27
CA PHE A 39 -6.96 2.28 1.21
C PHE A 39 -7.35 1.78 2.59
N THR A 40 -8.40 0.97 2.65
CA THR A 40 -8.70 0.10 3.78
C THR A 40 -8.35 -1.32 3.37
N LEU A 41 -7.47 -1.96 4.13
CA LEU A 41 -6.85 -3.24 3.78
C LEU A 41 -7.17 -4.29 4.86
N ASP A 42 -7.37 -5.52 4.41
CA ASP A 42 -7.50 -6.70 5.27
C ASP A 42 -6.30 -7.62 5.07
N ASP A 43 -5.57 -7.86 6.15
CA ASP A 43 -4.41 -8.74 6.20
C ASP A 43 -4.71 -10.10 6.86
N GLY A 44 -5.98 -10.40 7.15
CA GLY A 44 -6.43 -11.61 7.83
C GLY A 44 -6.29 -11.57 9.35
N SER A 45 -5.79 -10.47 9.94
CA SER A 45 -5.68 -10.32 11.40
C SER A 45 -7.01 -10.00 12.09
N GLY A 46 -8.06 -9.70 11.32
CA GLY A 46 -9.35 -9.23 11.84
C GLY A 46 -9.37 -7.74 12.20
N THR A 47 -8.25 -7.02 12.03
CA THR A 47 -8.19 -5.56 12.19
C THR A 47 -7.89 -4.92 10.84
N ASP A 48 -8.70 -3.94 10.45
CA ASP A 48 -8.48 -3.21 9.20
C ASP A 48 -7.28 -2.26 9.32
N ARG A 49 -6.49 -2.17 8.25
CA ARG A 49 -5.37 -1.23 8.14
C ARG A 49 -5.68 -0.12 7.17
N THR A 50 -5.16 1.08 7.46
CA THR A 50 -5.25 2.23 6.56
C THR A 50 -3.88 2.57 5.99
N ILE A 51 -3.78 2.66 4.66
CA ILE A 51 -2.57 3.12 3.95
C ILE A 51 -2.97 4.20 2.94
N VAL A 52 -2.09 5.19 2.75
CA VAL A 52 -2.25 6.22 1.73
C VAL A 52 -1.19 6.04 0.66
N SER A 53 -1.57 6.02 -0.62
CA SER A 53 -0.64 5.85 -1.75
C SER A 53 -0.86 6.91 -2.83
N GLY A 54 0.24 7.37 -3.43
CA GLY A 54 0.28 8.42 -4.45
C GLY A 54 -0.04 7.96 -5.87
N ILE A 55 -0.90 6.95 -6.03
CA ILE A 55 -1.16 6.29 -7.32
C ILE A 55 -2.45 6.76 -8.02
N ARG A 56 -3.07 7.86 -7.56
CA ARG A 56 -4.37 8.32 -8.09
C ARG A 56 -4.35 8.60 -9.60
N HIS A 57 -3.21 9.03 -10.14
CA HIS A 57 -3.06 9.27 -11.57
C HIS A 57 -2.96 7.98 -12.42
N TYR A 58 -2.71 6.84 -11.79
CA TYR A 58 -2.50 5.56 -12.46
C TYR A 58 -3.64 4.58 -12.25
N SER A 59 -4.56 4.84 -11.30
CA SER A 59 -5.60 3.88 -10.93
C SER A 59 -6.86 4.56 -10.41
N GLN A 60 -8.01 4.06 -10.86
CA GLN A 60 -9.30 4.49 -10.34
C GLN A 60 -9.65 3.69 -9.08
N PRO A 61 -10.14 4.33 -8.01
CA PRO A 61 -10.43 3.68 -6.73
C PRO A 61 -11.32 2.43 -6.85
N GLU A 62 -12.35 2.51 -7.68
CA GLU A 62 -13.36 1.46 -7.86
C GLU A 62 -12.76 0.19 -8.46
N GLN A 63 -11.70 0.33 -9.26
CA GLN A 63 -11.01 -0.80 -9.89
C GLN A 63 -10.04 -1.51 -8.94
N LEU A 64 -9.78 -0.93 -7.76
CA LEU A 64 -8.84 -1.48 -6.78
C LEU A 64 -9.56 -2.28 -5.69
N ILE A 65 -10.82 -1.96 -5.41
CA ILE A 65 -11.63 -2.68 -4.42
C ILE A 65 -11.76 -4.14 -4.84
N GLY A 66 -11.53 -5.04 -3.88
CA GLY A 66 -11.57 -6.48 -4.11
C GLY A 66 -10.30 -7.05 -4.76
N LYS A 67 -9.29 -6.25 -5.12
CA LYS A 67 -8.00 -6.79 -5.56
C LYS A 67 -7.12 -7.16 -4.37
N THR A 68 -6.14 -8.02 -4.65
CA THR A 68 -5.05 -8.33 -3.72
C THR A 68 -3.86 -7.43 -4.03
N ALA A 69 -3.23 -6.87 -3.01
CA ALA A 69 -2.01 -6.08 -3.10
C ALA A 69 -0.95 -6.63 -2.15
N VAL A 70 0.30 -6.21 -2.33
CA VAL A 70 1.37 -6.40 -1.33
C VAL A 70 1.55 -5.09 -0.57
N ALA A 71 1.60 -5.18 0.76
CA ALA A 71 1.84 -4.04 1.64
C ALA A 71 2.91 -4.38 2.68
N VAL A 72 3.69 -3.38 3.09
CA VAL A 72 4.60 -3.48 4.23
C VAL A 72 3.87 -2.98 5.47
N LEU A 73 3.69 -3.82 6.49
CA LEU A 73 2.78 -3.55 7.61
C LEU A 73 3.47 -3.18 8.93
N ASN A 74 4.80 -3.15 8.95
CA ASN A 74 5.61 -2.79 10.11
C ASN A 74 6.32 -1.43 9.97
N LEU A 75 5.79 -0.55 9.12
CA LEU A 75 6.20 0.86 9.09
C LEU A 75 5.47 1.65 10.19
N PRO A 76 6.12 2.64 10.82
CA PRO A 76 5.44 3.60 11.67
C PRO A 76 4.32 4.34 10.90
N PRO A 77 3.20 4.69 11.56
CA PRO A 77 2.06 5.38 10.94
C PRO A 77 2.37 6.83 10.52
#